data_AF-A0A1H0S290-F1
#
_entry.id   AF-A0A1H0S290-F1
#
_cell.length_a   1.000
_cell.length_b   1.000
_cell.length_c   1.000
_cell.angle_alpha   90.00
_cell.angle_beta   90.00
_cell.angle_gamma   90.00
#
_symmetry.space_group_name_H-M   'P 1'
#
loop_
_entity.id
_entity.type
_entity.pdbx_description
1 polymer ?
#
loop_
_entity_poly.entity_id
_entity_poly.type
_entity_poly.pdbx_seq_one_letter_code
_entity_poly.pdbx_strand_id
1 'polypeptide(L)'
;MLLDRSLRRRLTPERRTKIRRNLATFHFLGGDYRAALEEYTTLLAEFGDDSGVPVASVLECRFMAATCRMELGEDQRAARELRSLLNEYLRLLPSELERILEVRVQLATLLSNTGETNAARELLRQVLAAATTEESQLHAEQARRMLARLDELGR
;
A
#
# COMPACT_ATOMS: atom_id res chain seq x y z
N MET A 1 -24.93 -21.44 -19.34
CA MET A 1 -24.84 -20.73 -18.04
C MET A 1 -24.73 -21.73 -16.87
N LEU A 2 -23.71 -22.62 -16.88
CA LEU A 2 -23.53 -23.68 -15.85
C LEU A 2 -22.05 -24.08 -15.62
N LEU A 3 -21.07 -23.32 -16.11
CA LEU A 3 -19.65 -23.69 -16.01
C LEU A 3 -18.88 -23.07 -14.82
N ASP A 4 -19.47 -22.16 -14.04
CA ASP A 4 -18.69 -21.40 -13.04
C ASP A 4 -18.69 -22.03 -11.62
N ARG A 5 -19.72 -22.81 -11.24
CA ARG A 5 -19.79 -23.38 -9.87
C ARG A 5 -18.90 -24.61 -9.66
N SER A 6 -18.61 -25.38 -10.70
CA SER A 6 -17.81 -26.62 -10.58
C SER A 6 -16.30 -26.37 -10.53
N LEU A 7 -15.81 -25.27 -11.13
CA LEU A 7 -14.41 -24.85 -11.04
C LEU A 7 -14.06 -24.29 -9.66
N ARG A 8 -14.99 -23.57 -9.01
CA ARG A 8 -14.81 -23.08 -7.63
C ARG A 8 -14.60 -24.19 -6.61
N ARG A 9 -14.99 -25.44 -6.91
CA ARG A 9 -14.86 -26.61 -6.03
C ARG A 9 -13.56 -27.41 -6.23
N ARG A 10 -12.74 -27.07 -7.23
CA ARG A 10 -11.54 -27.86 -7.63
C ARG A 10 -10.20 -27.24 -7.25
N LEU A 11 -10.18 -26.00 -6.77
CA LEU A 11 -8.95 -25.31 -6.37
C LEU A 11 -8.83 -25.33 -4.85
N THR A 12 -7.66 -25.73 -4.35
CA THR A 12 -7.33 -25.59 -2.93
C THR A 12 -7.36 -24.11 -2.55
N PRO A 13 -7.64 -23.76 -1.28
CA PRO A 13 -7.65 -22.37 -0.82
C PRO A 13 -6.39 -21.60 -1.23
N GLU A 14 -5.21 -22.23 -1.11
CA GLU A 14 -3.92 -21.62 -1.44
C GLU A 14 -3.82 -21.27 -2.93
N ARG A 15 -4.30 -22.17 -3.80
CA ARG A 15 -4.33 -21.92 -5.25
C ARG A 15 -5.28 -20.80 -5.62
N ARG A 16 -6.45 -20.74 -4.96
CA ARG A 16 -7.42 -19.66 -5.15
C ARG A 16 -6.81 -18.31 -4.75
N THR A 17 -6.20 -18.22 -3.57
CA THR A 17 -5.51 -17.03 -3.07
C THR A 17 -4.42 -16.58 -4.04
N LYS A 18 -3.60 -17.51 -4.54
CA LYS A 18 -2.53 -17.18 -5.49
C LYS A 18 -3.08 -16.63 -6.81
N ILE A 19 -4.09 -17.28 -7.39
CA ILE A 19 -4.71 -16.82 -8.63
C ILE A 19 -5.33 -15.43 -8.43
N ARG A 20 -6.03 -15.23 -7.32
CA ARG A 20 -6.66 -13.94 -7.00
C ARG A 20 -5.64 -12.82 -6.83
N ARG A 21 -4.54 -13.09 -6.12
CA ARG A 21 -3.43 -12.14 -5.98
C ARG A 21 -2.84 -11.75 -7.33
N ASN A 22 -2.60 -12.73 -8.20
CA ASN A 22 -2.09 -12.45 -9.54
C ASN A 22 -3.08 -11.61 -10.36
N LEU A 23 -4.37 -11.92 -10.27
CA LEU A 23 -5.42 -11.15 -10.96
C LEU A 23 -5.47 -9.70 -10.45
N ALA A 24 -5.41 -9.50 -9.14
CA ALA A 24 -5.34 -8.16 -8.53
C ALA A 24 -4.13 -7.37 -9.05
N THR A 25 -2.94 -8.01 -9.09
CA THR A 25 -1.73 -7.40 -9.64
C THR A 25 -1.87 -7.06 -11.12
N PHE A 26 -2.48 -7.93 -11.93
CA PHE A 26 -2.68 -7.64 -13.36
C PHE A 26 -3.65 -6.48 -13.58
N HIS A 27 -4.75 -6.40 -12.82
CA HIS A 27 -5.63 -5.24 -12.87
C HIS A 27 -4.90 -3.96 -12.48
N PHE A 28 -4.09 -4.01 -11.41
CA PHE A 28 -3.32 -2.86 -10.94
C PHE A 28 -2.33 -2.36 -12.01
N LEU A 29 -1.54 -3.27 -12.59
CA LEU A 29 -0.59 -2.93 -13.66
C LEU A 29 -1.28 -2.45 -14.93
N GLY A 30 -2.51 -2.91 -15.18
CA GLY A 30 -3.36 -2.45 -16.28
C GLY A 30 -4.07 -1.12 -16.02
N GLY A 31 -3.91 -0.52 -14.84
CA GLY A 31 -4.59 0.72 -14.44
C GLY A 31 -6.06 0.55 -14.04
N ASP A 32 -6.58 -0.69 -13.99
CA ASP A 32 -7.91 -0.96 -13.48
C ASP A 32 -7.89 -1.08 -11.95
N TYR A 33 -7.67 0.05 -11.30
CA TYR A 33 -7.52 0.14 -9.85
C TYR A 33 -8.80 -0.25 -9.11
N ARG A 34 -9.97 -0.11 -9.73
CA ARG A 34 -11.24 -0.52 -9.14
C ARG A 34 -11.32 -2.05 -9.06
N ALA A 35 -11.05 -2.76 -10.16
CA ALA A 35 -11.03 -4.21 -10.14
C ALA A 35 -9.91 -4.75 -9.24
N ALA A 36 -8.73 -4.14 -9.26
CA ALA A 36 -7.63 -4.51 -8.36
C ALA A 36 -8.06 -4.39 -6.88
N LEU A 37 -8.70 -3.29 -6.51
CA LEU A 37 -9.19 -3.05 -5.16
C LEU A 37 -10.23 -4.09 -4.71
N GLU A 38 -11.15 -4.48 -5.60
CA GLU A 38 -12.14 -5.52 -5.33
C GLU A 38 -11.45 -6.87 -5.02
N GLU A 39 -10.42 -7.22 -5.79
CA GLU A 39 -9.68 -8.45 -5.60
C GLU A 39 -8.85 -8.45 -4.31
N TYR A 40 -8.14 -7.36 -4.00
CA TYR A 40 -7.42 -7.22 -2.73
C TYR A 40 -8.35 -7.21 -1.53
N THR A 41 -9.51 -6.55 -1.61
CA THR A 41 -10.50 -6.54 -0.53
C THR A 41 -11.05 -7.95 -0.27
N THR A 42 -11.30 -8.70 -1.34
CA THR A 42 -11.74 -10.09 -1.24
C THR A 42 -10.66 -10.97 -0.58
N LEU A 43 -9.39 -10.80 -0.97
CA LEU A 43 -8.27 -11.50 -0.31
C LEU A 43 -8.19 -11.20 1.19
N LEU A 44 -8.32 -9.93 1.58
CA LEU A 44 -8.26 -9.52 2.98
C LEU A 44 -9.39 -10.12 3.81
N ALA A 45 -10.60 -10.25 3.24
CA ALA A 45 -11.70 -10.92 3.90
C ALA A 45 -11.47 -12.44 4.07
N GLU A 46 -10.67 -13.05 3.19
CA GLU A 46 -10.28 -14.46 3.27
C GLU A 46 -9.12 -14.69 4.28
N PHE A 47 -8.31 -13.66 4.61
CA PHE A 47 -7.15 -13.73 5.51
C PHE A 47 -7.48 -13.67 7.01
N GLY A 48 -8.57 -14.27 7.47
CA GLY A 48 -8.95 -14.27 8.89
C GLY A 48 -7.84 -14.73 9.85
N ASP A 49 -8.02 -14.51 11.16
CA ASP A 49 -6.99 -14.70 12.19
C ASP A 49 -6.35 -16.11 12.19
N ASP A 50 -7.10 -17.15 11.83
CA ASP A 50 -6.63 -18.54 11.77
C ASP A 50 -6.18 -19.00 10.37
N SER A 51 -6.05 -18.08 9.41
CA SER A 51 -5.75 -18.42 8.00
C SER A 51 -4.33 -18.97 7.79
N GLY A 52 -3.43 -18.82 8.77
CA GLY A 52 -2.02 -19.19 8.65
C GLY A 52 -1.24 -18.35 7.63
N VAL A 53 -1.84 -17.28 7.12
CA VAL A 53 -1.18 -16.38 6.16
C VAL A 53 -0.12 -15.54 6.88
N PRO A 54 1.12 -15.46 6.37
CA PRO A 54 2.15 -14.65 7.00
C PRO A 54 1.72 -13.18 7.11
N VAL A 55 2.00 -12.55 8.26
CA VAL A 55 1.64 -11.15 8.52
C VAL A 55 2.13 -10.21 7.40
N ALA A 56 3.35 -10.44 6.88
CA ALA A 56 3.90 -9.67 5.77
C ALA A 56 3.01 -9.72 4.51
N SER A 57 2.42 -10.88 4.21
CA SER A 57 1.49 -11.01 3.06
C SER A 57 0.16 -10.30 3.28
N VAL A 58 -0.32 -10.22 4.53
CA VAL A 58 -1.53 -9.48 4.87
C VAL A 58 -1.27 -7.98 4.76
N LEU A 59 -0.16 -7.49 5.32
CA LEU A 59 0.20 -6.07 5.26
C LEU A 59 0.47 -5.62 3.81
N GLU A 60 1.12 -6.45 2.99
CA GLU A 60 1.35 -6.15 1.57
C GLU A 60 0.02 -6.06 0.79
N CYS A 61 -0.94 -6.95 1.07
CA CYS A 61 -2.27 -6.90 0.45
C CYS A 61 -3.02 -5.62 0.84
N ARG A 62 -2.90 -5.18 2.10
CA ARG A 62 -3.45 -3.90 2.57
C ARG A 62 -2.78 -2.70 1.95
N PHE A 63 -1.45 -2.76 1.78
CA PHE A 63 -0.69 -1.74 1.09
C PHE A 63 -1.24 -1.54 -0.33
N MET A 64 -1.32 -2.62 -1.11
CA MET A 64 -1.83 -2.56 -2.47
C MET A 64 -3.28 -2.07 -2.55
N ALA A 65 -4.15 -2.47 -1.63
CA ALA A 65 -5.52 -1.95 -1.55
C ALA A 65 -5.55 -0.43 -1.29
N ALA A 66 -4.71 0.07 -0.37
CA ALA A 66 -4.60 1.50 -0.09
C ALA A 66 -4.03 2.28 -1.30
N THR A 67 -3.04 1.72 -2.00
CA THR A 67 -2.52 2.28 -3.26
C THR A 67 -3.62 2.37 -4.32
N CYS A 68 -4.44 1.32 -4.50
CA CYS A 68 -5.57 1.39 -5.44
C CYS A 68 -6.55 2.51 -5.07
N ARG A 69 -6.82 2.73 -3.77
CA ARG A 69 -7.69 3.81 -3.30
C ARG A 69 -7.11 5.19 -3.59
N MET A 70 -5.80 5.36 -3.40
CA MET A 70 -5.09 6.58 -3.80
C MET A 70 -5.26 6.85 -5.30
N GLU A 71 -5.05 5.86 -6.16
CA GLU A 71 -5.21 6.02 -7.61
C GLU A 71 -6.66 6.29 -8.05
N LEU A 72 -7.64 5.87 -7.23
CA LEU A 72 -9.06 6.19 -7.42
C LEU A 72 -9.46 7.57 -6.86
N GLY A 73 -8.53 8.32 -6.28
CA GLY A 73 -8.76 9.63 -5.66
C GLY A 73 -9.44 9.58 -4.29
N GLU A 74 -9.47 8.42 -3.62
CA GLU A 74 -10.02 8.26 -2.27
C GLU A 74 -9.01 8.69 -1.19
N ASP A 75 -8.38 9.86 -1.35
CA ASP A 75 -7.16 10.26 -0.64
C ASP A 75 -7.28 10.19 0.89
N GLN A 76 -8.37 10.72 1.44
CA GLN A 76 -8.61 10.71 2.89
C GLN A 76 -8.73 9.29 3.45
N ARG A 77 -9.33 8.37 2.69
CA ARG A 77 -9.49 6.98 3.12
C ARG A 77 -8.17 6.25 3.02
N ALA A 78 -7.47 6.38 1.90
CA ALA A 78 -6.14 5.82 1.70
C ALA A 78 -5.16 6.31 2.79
N ALA A 79 -5.21 7.59 3.16
CA ALA A 79 -4.34 8.15 4.20
C ALA A 79 -4.58 7.53 5.58
N ARG A 80 -5.84 7.29 5.96
CA ARG A 80 -6.17 6.61 7.22
C ARG A 80 -5.66 5.17 7.22
N GLU A 81 -5.83 4.45 6.11
CA GLU A 81 -5.40 3.07 5.97
C GLU A 81 -3.86 2.96 6.01
N LEU A 82 -3.14 3.81 5.26
CA LEU A 82 -1.68 3.85 5.28
C LEU A 82 -1.12 4.27 6.65
N ARG A 83 -1.80 5.14 7.40
CA ARG A 83 -1.37 5.49 8.76
C ARG A 83 -1.46 4.30 9.73
N SER A 84 -2.54 3.53 9.66
CA SER A 84 -2.65 2.27 10.42
C SER A 84 -1.58 1.29 10.00
N LEU A 85 -1.41 1.12 8.68
CA LEU A 85 -0.47 0.20 8.10
C LEU A 85 0.98 0.51 8.48
N LEU A 86 1.38 1.79 8.48
CA LEU A 86 2.70 2.24 8.91
C LEU A 86 2.99 1.85 10.36
N ASN A 87 2.03 2.05 11.27
CA ASN A 87 2.17 1.66 12.67
C ASN A 87 2.34 0.13 12.81
N GLU A 88 1.66 -0.64 11.97
CA GLU A 88 1.77 -2.10 11.98
C GLU A 88 3.10 -2.60 11.42
N TYR A 89 3.60 -2.03 10.32
CA TYR A 89 4.95 -2.34 9.83
C TYR A 89 6.01 -2.01 10.89
N LEU A 90 5.95 -0.81 11.49
CA LEU A 90 6.90 -0.41 12.53
C LEU A 90 6.88 -1.35 13.76
N ARG A 91 5.70 -1.87 14.12
CA ARG A 91 5.54 -2.75 15.28
C ARG A 91 5.88 -4.22 14.99
N LEU A 92 5.46 -4.72 13.83
CA LEU A 92 5.45 -6.16 13.53
C LEU A 92 6.61 -6.56 12.62
N LEU A 93 7.05 -5.67 11.74
CA LEU A 93 8.07 -5.93 10.71
C LEU A 93 9.08 -4.77 10.60
N PRO A 94 9.77 -4.38 11.69
CA PRO A 94 10.67 -3.22 11.69
C PRO A 94 11.88 -3.37 10.76
N SER A 95 12.22 -4.60 10.34
CA SER A 95 13.27 -4.89 9.37
C SER A 95 12.88 -4.59 7.92
N GLU A 96 11.59 -4.41 7.62
CA GLU A 96 11.08 -4.10 6.27
C GLU A 96 11.23 -2.59 5.96
N LEU A 97 12.46 -2.08 6.06
CA LEU A 97 12.73 -0.63 5.98
C LEU A 97 12.24 -0.03 4.66
N GLU A 98 12.52 -0.67 3.51
CA GLU A 98 12.08 -0.19 2.20
C GLU A 98 10.56 -0.02 2.14
N ARG A 99 9.80 -1.00 2.65
CA ARG A 99 8.34 -0.93 2.71
C ARG A 99 7.86 0.20 3.62
N ILE A 100 8.52 0.40 4.75
CA ILE A 100 8.23 1.51 5.68
C ILE A 100 8.47 2.87 4.99
N LEU A 101 9.57 3.01 4.24
CA LEU A 101 9.88 4.22 3.49
C LEU A 101 8.85 4.49 2.39
N GLU A 102 8.46 3.45 1.63
CA GLU A 102 7.44 3.57 0.59
C GLU A 102 6.08 4.00 1.16
N VAL A 103 5.64 3.39 2.26
CA VAL A 103 4.39 3.78 2.95
C VAL A 103 4.45 5.23 3.42
N ARG A 104 5.59 5.70 3.95
CA ARG A 104 5.77 7.10 4.36
C ARG A 104 5.67 8.06 3.18
N VAL A 105 6.29 7.75 2.05
CA VAL A 105 6.23 8.58 0.84
C VAL A 105 4.80 8.67 0.33
N GLN A 106 4.10 7.54 0.18
CA GLN A 106 2.70 7.57 -0.28
C GLN A 106 1.78 8.31 0.69
N LEU A 107 1.93 8.09 2.00
CA LEU A 107 1.16 8.81 3.00
C LEU A 107 1.46 10.32 2.95
N ALA A 108 2.72 10.74 2.75
CA ALA A 108 3.07 12.14 2.59
C ALA A 108 2.44 12.76 1.32
N THR A 109 2.34 12.01 0.22
CA THR A 109 1.64 12.46 -1.00
C THR A 109 0.18 12.74 -0.70
N LEU A 110 -0.51 11.77 -0.09
CA LEU A 110 -1.92 11.89 0.27
C LEU A 110 -2.17 13.07 1.22
N LEU A 111 -1.33 13.22 2.25
CA LEU A 111 -1.45 14.33 3.20
C LEU A 111 -1.19 15.69 2.55
N SER A 112 -0.32 15.75 1.54
CA SER A 112 -0.12 16.97 0.75
C SER A 112 -1.37 17.31 -0.04
N ASN A 113 -2.03 16.32 -0.65
CA ASN A 113 -3.27 16.51 -1.41
C ASN A 113 -4.44 16.95 -0.51
N THR A 114 -4.51 16.46 0.72
CA THR A 114 -5.56 16.83 1.69
C THR A 114 -5.27 18.12 2.47
N GLY A 115 -4.14 18.78 2.21
CA GLY A 115 -3.73 20.03 2.87
C GLY A 115 -3.09 19.86 4.25
N GLU A 116 -2.80 18.63 4.68
CA GLU A 116 -2.07 18.32 5.90
C GLU A 116 -0.54 18.45 5.72
N THR A 117 -0.10 19.58 5.15
CA THR A 117 1.27 19.83 4.69
C THR A 117 2.33 19.64 5.77
N ASN A 118 2.05 20.03 7.02
CA ASN A 118 3.01 19.85 8.12
C ASN A 118 3.26 18.37 8.43
N ALA A 119 2.21 17.56 8.42
CA ALA A 119 2.33 16.12 8.64
C ALA A 119 3.04 15.44 7.46
N ALA A 120 2.76 15.88 6.22
CA ALA A 120 3.50 15.43 5.04
C ALA A 120 5.01 15.73 5.17
N ARG A 121 5.38 16.98 5.50
CA ARG A 121 6.79 17.38 5.68
C ARG A 121 7.50 16.54 6.73
N GLU A 122 6.83 16.25 7.84
CA GLU A 122 7.41 15.43 8.91
C GLU A 122 7.71 14.00 8.43
N LEU A 123 6.79 13.35 7.72
CA LEU A 123 7.03 12.02 7.15
C LEU A 123 8.19 12.04 6.15
N LEU A 124 8.29 13.05 5.30
CA LEU A 124 9.37 13.16 4.32
C LEU A 124 10.74 13.36 4.98
N ARG A 125 10.81 14.12 6.09
CA ARG A 125 12.05 14.23 6.89
C ARG A 125 12.44 12.89 7.51
N GLN A 126 11.46 12.12 8.00
CA GLN A 126 11.71 10.77 8.50
C GLN A 126 12.21 9.82 7.41
N VAL A 127 11.71 9.94 6.18
CA VAL A 127 12.24 9.20 5.03
C VAL A 127 13.71 9.55 4.81
N LEU A 128 14.06 10.84 4.78
CA LEU A 128 15.46 11.27 4.58
C LEU A 128 16.41 10.84 5.70
N ALA A 129 15.93 10.83 6.95
CA ALA A 129 16.73 10.39 8.08
C ALA A 129 17.00 8.87 8.06
N ALA A 130 16.05 8.08 7.55
CA ALA A 130 16.14 6.62 7.53
C ALA A 130 16.75 6.05 6.23
N ALA A 131 16.62 6.77 5.11
CA ALA A 131 17.13 6.36 3.80
C ALA A 131 18.65 6.64 3.67
N THR A 132 19.47 5.77 4.25
CA THR A 132 20.94 5.91 4.31
C THR A 132 21.71 4.94 3.40
N THR A 133 21.00 3.99 2.77
CA THR A 133 21.59 2.96 1.89
C THR A 133 21.34 3.27 0.43
N GLU A 134 22.09 2.62 -0.48
CA GLU A 134 21.86 2.72 -1.93
C GLU A 134 20.45 2.28 -2.34
N GLU A 135 19.95 1.20 -1.74
CA GLU A 135 18.61 0.65 -1.98
C GLU A 135 17.51 1.67 -1.66
N SER A 136 17.68 2.45 -0.58
CA SER A 136 16.71 3.47 -0.13
C SER A 136 16.81 4.82 -0.85
N GLN A 137 17.79 5.01 -1.77
CA GLN A 137 18.06 6.31 -2.38
C GLN A 137 16.89 6.85 -3.19
N LEU A 138 16.13 5.97 -3.85
CA LEU A 138 14.95 6.38 -4.61
C LEU A 138 13.93 7.10 -3.73
N HIS A 139 13.67 6.56 -2.53
CA HIS A 139 12.76 7.19 -1.57
C HIS A 139 13.31 8.51 -1.03
N ALA A 140 14.63 8.61 -0.80
CA ALA A 140 15.26 9.85 -0.40
C ALA A 140 15.11 10.94 -1.48
N GLU A 141 15.34 10.61 -2.75
CA GLU A 141 15.17 11.53 -3.86
C GLU A 141 13.73 12.01 -4.02
N GLN A 142 12.77 11.08 -3.95
CA GLN A 142 11.34 11.40 -3.96
C GLN A 142 11.01 12.38 -2.81
N ALA A 143 11.49 12.10 -1.61
CA ALA A 143 11.24 12.95 -0.44
C ALA A 143 11.85 14.35 -0.58
N ARG A 144 13.08 14.48 -1.12
CA ARG A 144 13.71 15.79 -1.39
C ARG A 144 12.88 16.61 -2.38
N ARG A 145 12.44 16.00 -3.49
CA ARG A 145 11.63 16.68 -4.51
C ARG A 145 10.31 17.16 -3.94
N MET A 146 9.64 16.31 -3.15
CA MET A 146 8.36 16.66 -2.53
C MET A 146 8.52 17.78 -1.50
N LEU A 147 9.54 17.73 -0.63
CA LEU A 147 9.82 18.79 0.33
C LEU A 147 10.05 20.14 -0.35
N ALA A 148 10.86 20.16 -1.41
CA ALA A 148 11.11 21.38 -2.19
C ALA A 148 9.80 21.98 -2.73
N ARG A 149 8.93 21.15 -3.32
CA ARG A 149 7.62 21.60 -3.81
C ARG A 149 6.72 22.15 -2.70
N LEU A 150 6.70 21.52 -1.52
CA LEU A 150 5.90 21.99 -0.38
C LEU A 150 6.45 23.31 0.19
N ASP A 151 7.76 23.54 0.12
CA ASP A 151 8.40 24.79 0.53
C ASP A 151 8.10 25.94 -0.43
N GLU A 152 8.01 25.67 -1.74
CA GLU A 152 7.62 26.66 -2.75
C GLU A 152 6.15 27.10 -2.60
N LEU A 153 5.24 26.17 -2.30
CA LEU A 153 3.80 26.47 -2.14
C LEU A 153 3.45 27.17 -0.81
N GLY A 154 4.36 27.12 0.17
CA GLY A 154 4.16 27.72 1.50
C GLY A 154 4.80 29.11 1.68
N ARG A 155 5.41 29.66 0.62
CA ARG A 155 5.93 31.04 0.56
C ARG A 155 4.89 31.96 -0.07
#